data_AF-A0A2J0Q8C2-F1
#
_entry.id   AF-A0A2J0Q8C2-F1
#
_cell.length_a   1.000
_cell.length_b   1.000
_cell.length_c   1.000
_cell.angle_alpha   90.00
_cell.angle_beta   90.00
_cell.angle_gamma   90.00
#
_symmetry.space_group_name_H-M   'P 1'
#
loop_
_entity.id
_entity.type
_entity.pdbx_description
1 polymer ?
#
loop_
_entity_poly.entity_id
_entity_poly.type
_entity_poly.pdbx_seq_one_letter_code
_entity_poly.pdbx_strand_id
1 'polypeptide(L)' 'MSFEKFGQWYIAIIGSIGFFMIAVGNPWAPWGFVLTFTTEPFWFITAWRNKQFGVFTLTLIYTISCVVAIWKNFFLA' A
#
# COMPACT_ATOMS: atom_id res chain seq x y z
N MET A 1 5.47 2.94 -21.84
CA MET A 1 6.11 2.69 -20.52
C MET A 1 5.91 1.22 -20.17
N SER A 2 6.90 0.50 -19.64
CA SER A 2 6.71 -0.91 -19.24
C SER A 2 5.86 -1.01 -17.96
N PHE A 3 5.16 -2.13 -17.77
CA PHE A 3 4.35 -2.38 -16.56
C PHE A 3 5.15 -2.22 -15.28
N GLU A 4 6.41 -2.67 -15.27
CA GLU A 4 7.29 -2.56 -14.11
C GLU A 4 7.64 -1.10 -13.80
N LYS A 5 8.01 -0.32 -14.82
CA LYS A 5 8.27 1.12 -14.63
C LYS A 5 7.03 1.85 -14.14
N PHE A 6 5.87 1.52 -14.68
CA PHE A 6 4.60 2.08 -14.21
C PHE A 6 4.34 1.69 -12.75
N GLY A 7 4.48 0.42 -12.39
CA GLY A 7 4.27 -0.06 -11.02
C GLY A 7 5.20 0.60 -10.00
N GLN A 8 6.47 0.78 -10.35
CA GLN A 8 7.44 1.48 -9.50
C GLN A 8 7.06 2.95 -9.27
N TRP A 9 6.68 3.66 -10.33
CA TRP A 9 6.20 5.05 -10.20
C TRP A 9 4.89 5.14 -9.43
N TYR A 10 3.97 4.20 -9.65
CA TYR A 10 2.71 4.13 -8.93
C TYR A 10 2.94 3.91 -7.44
N ILE A 11 3.77 2.94 -7.06
CA ILE A 11 4.21 2.73 -5.67
C ILE A 11 4.82 4.00 -5.09
N ALA A 12 5.77 4.61 -5.80
CA ALA A 12 6.51 5.77 -5.30
C ALA A 12 5.59 6.96 -5.05
N ILE A 13 4.67 7.27 -5.97
CA ILE A 13 3.80 8.43 -5.87
C ILE A 13 2.60 8.14 -4.97
N ILE A 14 1.81 7.12 -5.30
CA ILE A 14 0.56 6.81 -4.58
C ILE A 14 0.85 6.27 -3.19
N GLY A 15 1.88 5.45 -3.02
CA GLY A 15 2.28 4.94 -1.71
C GLY A 15 2.74 6.07 -0.79
N SER A 16 3.57 7.00 -1.28
CA SER A 16 4.02 8.15 -0.48
C SER A 16 2.87 9.07 -0.11
N ILE A 17 1.93 9.34 -1.03
CA ILE A 17 0.71 10.11 -0.73
C ILE A 17 -0.14 9.39 0.32
N GLY A 18 -0.33 8.09 0.19
CA GLY A 18 -1.06 7.27 1.15
C GLY A 18 -0.46 7.36 2.57
N PHE A 19 0.86 7.18 2.68
CA PHE A 19 1.57 7.34 3.95
C PHE A 19 1.49 8.76 4.52
N PHE A 20 1.59 9.78 3.68
CA PHE A 20 1.40 11.16 4.11
C PHE A 20 0.00 11.38 4.69
N MET A 21 -1.05 10.90 4.02
CA MET A 21 -2.43 11.00 4.49
C MET A 21 -2.65 10.26 5.81
N ILE A 22 -2.02 9.09 5.98
CA ILE A 22 -2.01 8.35 7.26
C ILE A 22 -1.37 9.22 8.37
N ALA A 23 -0.23 9.85 8.08
CA ALA A 23 0.51 10.66 9.04
C ALA A 23 -0.26 11.94 9.46
N VAL A 24 -1.01 12.55 8.54
CA VAL A 24 -1.82 13.75 8.83
C VAL A 24 -3.04 13.42 9.70
N GLY A 25 -3.43 12.15 9.80
CA GLY A 25 -4.49 11.70 10.69
C GLY A 25 -5.90 11.96 10.14
N ASN A 26 -6.90 12.03 11.02
CA ASN A 26 -8.30 12.18 10.62
C ASN A 26 -8.58 13.56 9.98
N PRO A 27 -9.48 13.62 8.97
CA PRO A 27 -10.26 12.52 8.38
C PRO A 27 -9.54 11.76 7.23
N TRP A 28 -8.25 12.02 7.01
CA TRP A 28 -7.50 11.56 5.83
C TRP A 28 -6.89 10.18 6.00
N ALA A 29 -6.57 9.77 7.22
CA ALA A 29 -5.94 8.48 7.50
C ALA A 29 -6.66 7.26 6.90
N PRO A 30 -8.00 7.14 6.95
CA PRO A 30 -8.71 6.02 6.33
C PRO A 30 -8.46 5.92 4.82
N TRP A 31 -8.49 7.05 4.13
CA TRP A 31 -8.21 7.15 2.69
C TRP A 31 -6.73 6.91 2.37
N GLY A 32 -5.83 7.30 3.27
CA GLY A 32 -4.41 6.98 3.17
C GLY A 32 -4.17 5.47 3.16
N PHE A 33 -4.85 4.71 4.03
CA PHE A 33 -4.79 3.25 4.01
C PHE A 33 -5.35 2.64 2.71
N VAL A 34 -6.41 3.22 2.14
CA VAL A 34 -6.94 2.79 0.84
C VAL A 34 -5.90 2.99 -0.27
N LEU A 35 -5.26 4.15 -0.34
CA LEU A 35 -4.22 4.42 -1.34
C LEU A 35 -3.00 3.52 -1.17
N THR A 36 -2.54 3.30 0.05
CA THR A 36 -1.42 2.37 0.29
C THR A 36 -1.80 0.95 -0.14
N PHE A 37 -3.02 0.49 0.18
CA PHE A 37 -3.51 -0.83 -0.21
C PHE A 37 -3.51 -1.06 -1.74
N THR A 38 -3.85 -0.05 -2.55
CA THR A 38 -3.81 -0.21 -4.02
C THR A 38 -2.39 -0.37 -4.57
N THR A 39 -1.35 -0.02 -3.81
CA THR A 39 0.05 -0.22 -4.21
C THR A 39 0.58 -1.62 -3.93
N GLU A 40 -0.04 -2.37 -3.01
CA GLU A 40 0.42 -3.69 -2.58
C GLU A 40 0.55 -4.72 -3.73
N PRO A 41 -0.38 -4.81 -4.72
CA PRO A 41 -0.21 -5.73 -5.85
C PRO A 41 1.07 -5.49 -6.66
N PHE A 42 1.50 -4.23 -6.77
CA PHE A 42 2.73 -3.89 -7.50
C PHE A 42 3.98 -4.27 -6.69
N TRP A 43 3.93 -4.11 -5.37
CA TRP A 43 4.96 -4.62 -4.46
C TRP A 43 5.08 -6.13 -4.54
N PHE A 44 3.95 -6.86 -4.54
CA PHE A 44 3.91 -8.31 -4.69
C PHE A 44 4.60 -8.78 -5.96
N ILE A 45 4.21 -8.23 -7.11
CA ILE A 45 4.76 -8.62 -8.40
C ILE A 45 6.25 -8.30 -8.47
N THR A 46 6.65 -7.11 -8.00
CA THR A 46 8.05 -6.69 -7.97
C THR A 46 8.89 -7.61 -7.09
N ALA A 47 8.46 -7.85 -5.85
CA ALA A 47 9.19 -8.66 -4.89
C ALA A 47 9.32 -10.12 -5.36
N TRP A 48 8.25 -10.68 -5.93
CA TRP A 48 8.26 -12.03 -6.49
C TRP A 48 9.23 -12.17 -7.67
N ARG A 49 9.14 -11.27 -8.67
CA ARG A 49 10.01 -11.30 -9.87
C ARG A 49 11.49 -11.13 -9.52
N ASN A 50 11.79 -10.28 -8.55
CA ASN A 50 13.15 -10.01 -8.10
C ASN A 50 13.63 -10.95 -7.00
N LYS A 51 12.86 -12.00 -6.65
CA LYS A 51 13.17 -12.98 -5.60
C LYS A 51 13.47 -12.35 -4.23
N GLN A 52 12.84 -11.20 -3.95
CA GLN A 52 12.96 -10.46 -2.69
C GLN A 52 11.94 -11.00 -1.68
N PHE A 53 12.14 -12.23 -1.21
CA PHE A 53 11.17 -12.91 -0.33
C PHE A 53 10.91 -12.19 1.00
N GLY A 54 11.90 -11.46 1.52
CA GLY A 54 11.72 -10.59 2.69
C GLY A 54 10.70 -9.48 2.42
N VAL A 55 10.82 -8.78 1.30
CA VAL A 55 9.87 -7.74 0.88
C VAL A 55 8.51 -8.35 0.60
N PHE A 56 8.46 -9.52 -0.06
CA PHE A 56 7.22 -10.23 -0.33
C PHE A 56 6.42 -10.55 0.95
N THR A 57 7.11 -10.99 2.00
CA THR A 57 6.49 -11.27 3.31
C THR A 57 6.00 -10.00 3.99
N LEU A 58 6.76 -8.90 3.89
CA LEU A 58 6.33 -7.60 4.42
C LEU A 58 5.07 -7.09 3.71
N THR A 59 4.99 -7.22 2.39
CA THR A 59 3.80 -6.83 1.60
C THR A 59 2.55 -7.59 2.06
N LEU A 60 2.64 -8.88 2.40
CA LEU A 60 1.51 -9.62 2.99
C LEU A 60 1.02 -8.99 4.30
N ILE A 61 1.96 -8.66 5.20
CA ILE A 61 1.64 -8.05 6.49
C ILE A 61 1.04 -6.65 6.30
N TYR A 62 1.59 -5.85 5.38
CA TYR A 62 1.09 -4.50 5.07
C TYR A 62 -0.29 -4.54 4.44
N THR A 63 -0.52 -5.47 3.52
CA THR A 63 -1.85 -5.73 2.93
C THR A 63 -2.88 -6.02 4.01
N ILE A 64 -2.59 -6.96 4.93
CA ILE A 64 -3.49 -7.30 6.05
C ILE A 64 -3.72 -6.08 6.95
N SER A 65 -2.66 -5.34 7.27
CA SER A 65 -2.72 -4.16 8.13
C SER A 65 -3.60 -3.07 7.52
N CYS A 66 -3.49 -2.82 6.22
CA CYS A 66 -4.34 -1.87 5.51
C CYS A 66 -5.80 -2.32 5.51
N VAL A 67 -6.09 -3.60 5.23
CA VAL A 67 -7.46 -4.14 5.27
C VAL A 67 -8.08 -3.95 6.64
N VAL A 68 -7.35 -4.28 7.71
CA VAL A 68 -7.83 -4.12 9.10
C VAL A 68 -8.06 -2.64 9.42
N ALA A 69 -7.16 -1.75 9.00
CA ALA A 69 -7.31 -0.32 9.24
C ALA A 69 -8.50 0.28 8.48
N ILE A 70 -8.69 -0.08 7.21
CA ILE A 70 -9.84 0.32 6.39
C ILE A 70 -11.12 -0.18 7.06
N TRP A 71 -11.19 -1.46 7.41
CA TRP A 71 -12.36 -2.03 8.09
C TRP A 71 -12.72 -1.26 9.36
N LYS A 72 -11.73 -1.03 10.23
CA LYS A 72 -11.94 -0.29 11.47
C LYS A 72 -12.44 1.13 11.25
N ASN A 73 -11.85 1.85 10.30
CA ASN A 73 -12.15 3.28 10.11
C ASN A 73 -13.45 3.55 9.34
N PHE A 74 -13.90 2.62 8.48
CA PHE A 74 -15.11 2.83 7.68
C PHE A 74 -16.34 2.08 8.19
N PHE A 75 -16.17 1.02 8.98
CA PHE A 75 -17.27 0.15 9.40
C PHE A 75 -17.43 0.02 10.92
N LEU A 76 -16.42 0.40 11.72
CA LEU A 76 -16.46 0.33 13.19
C LEU A 76 -16.28 1.69 13.88
N ALA A 77 -16.07 2.77 13.12
CA ALA A 77 -15.81 4.11 13.63
C ALA A 77 -17.08 4.98 13.67
#